data_AF-A0A0N4ZRG2-F1
#
_entry.id   AF-A0A0N4ZRG2-F1
#
_cell.length_a   1.000
_cell.length_b   1.000
_cell.length_c   1.000
_cell.angle_alpha   90.00
_cell.angle_beta   90.00
_cell.angle_gamma   90.00
#
_symmetry.space_group_name_H-M   'P 1'
#
loop_
_entity.id
_entity.type
_entity.pdbx_description
1 polymer ?
#
loop_
_entity_poly.entity_id
_entity_poly.type
_entity_poly.pdbx_seq_one_letter_code
_entity_poly.pdbx_strand_id
1 'polypeptide(L)'
;MNNIFSQSFKRLCSDGHVQRIIRNKPGKPFRIHETKTAGITQRWNYRSEIVQKDKLDKDHLYIWMAFGFLSVFGALSFITIKSSVVEGRREEMLMREKLRKELKLTGEERKKIGLMNNSIES
;
A
#
# COMPACT_ATOMS: atom_id res chain seq x y z
N MET A 1 -1.51 -9.00 -21.93
CA MET A 1 -1.91 -8.48 -20.59
C MET A 1 -1.14 -7.20 -20.20
N ASN A 2 -0.97 -6.20 -21.08
CA ASN A 2 -0.09 -5.04 -20.80
C ASN A 2 -0.71 -3.65 -21.11
N ASN A 3 -2.01 -3.43 -20.89
CA ASN A 3 -2.65 -2.14 -21.21
C ASN A 3 -3.29 -1.39 -20.02
N ILE A 4 -3.30 -1.97 -18.82
CA ILE A 4 -3.94 -1.34 -17.64
C ILE A 4 -2.94 -0.41 -16.92
N PHE A 5 -1.69 -0.85 -16.75
CA PHE A 5 -0.67 -0.04 -16.07
C PHE A 5 -0.23 1.18 -16.88
N SER A 6 -0.11 1.06 -18.20
CA SER A 6 0.31 2.15 -19.08
C SER A 6 -0.73 3.27 -19.18
N GLN A 7 -2.02 2.94 -19.13
CA GLN A 7 -3.10 3.94 -19.10
C GLN A 7 -3.15 4.72 -17.79
N SER A 8 -2.87 4.06 -16.67
CA SER A 8 -2.82 4.70 -15.35
C SER A 8 -1.65 5.68 -15.23
N PHE A 9 -0.48 5.34 -15.77
CA PHE A 9 0.69 6.22 -15.76
C PHE A 9 0.53 7.45 -16.67
N LYS A 10 -0.06 7.28 -17.87
CA LYS A 10 -0.32 8.42 -18.77
C LYS A 10 -1.29 9.46 -18.19
N ARG A 11 -2.16 9.07 -17.25
CA ARG A 11 -3.08 10.00 -16.56
C ARG A 11 -2.41 10.81 -15.45
N LEU A 12 -1.31 10.31 -14.87
CA LEU A 12 -0.59 10.98 -13.79
C LEU A 12 0.32 12.12 -14.28
N CYS A 13 0.78 12.08 -15.53
CA CYS A 13 1.70 13.07 -16.11
C CYS A 13 1.02 14.09 -17.06
N SER A 14 -0.30 14.20 -17.03
CA SER A 14 -1.05 15.10 -17.91
C SER A 14 -1.27 16.46 -17.21
N ASP A 15 -0.45 17.46 -17.53
CA ASP A 15 -0.57 18.88 -17.12
C ASP A 15 -1.75 19.62 -17.78
N GLY A 16 -2.77 18.87 -18.20
CA GLY A 16 -3.99 19.42 -18.75
C GLY A 16 -4.84 19.99 -17.62
N HIS A 17 -5.11 21.29 -17.66
CA HIS A 17 -6.23 21.90 -16.95
C HIS A 17 -7.44 20.98 -17.10
N VAL A 18 -7.92 20.41 -15.99
CA VAL A 18 -9.09 19.53 -15.99
C VAL A 18 -10.30 20.41 -16.31
N GLN A 19 -10.55 20.65 -17.60
CA GLN A 19 -11.84 21.13 -18.04
C GLN A 19 -12.83 20.04 -17.67
N ARG A 20 -13.64 20.30 -16.64
CA ARG A 20 -14.80 19.46 -16.36
C ARG A 20 -15.71 19.55 -17.57
N ILE A 21 -15.56 18.63 -18.50
CA ILE A 21 -16.62 18.35 -19.46
C ILE A 21 -17.78 17.87 -18.60
N ILE A 22 -18.73 18.76 -18.31
CA ILE A 22 -19.99 18.42 -17.67
C ILE A 22 -20.72 17.56 -18.70
N ARG A 23 -20.40 16.27 -18.72
CA ARG A 23 -21.19 15.30 -19.46
C ARG A 23 -22.55 15.32 -18.80
N ASN A 24 -23.54 15.82 -19.53
CA ASN A 24 -24.94 15.69 -19.15
C ASN A 24 -25.26 14.19 -19.12
N LYS A 25 -24.97 13.55 -17.99
CA LYS A 25 -25.49 12.23 -17.70
C LYS A 25 -27.02 12.39 -17.72
N PRO A 26 -27.77 11.51 -18.41
CA PRO A 26 -29.22 11.46 -18.31
C PRO A 26 -29.57 11.01 -16.89
N GLY A 27 -29.55 11.96 -15.97
CA GLY A 27 -29.98 11.85 -14.59
C GLY A 27 -31.11 12.82 -14.36
N LYS A 28 -31.76 12.71 -13.19
CA LYS A 28 -32.88 13.57 -12.81
C LYS A 28 -32.54 15.05 -13.08
N PRO A 29 -33.47 15.83 -13.67
CA PRO A 29 -33.25 17.24 -13.92
C PRO A 29 -32.93 17.95 -12.60
N PHE A 30 -32.07 18.98 -12.66
CA PHE A 30 -31.85 19.83 -11.49
C PHE A 30 -33.18 20.46 -11.09
N ARG A 31 -33.43 20.54 -9.78
CA ARG A 31 -34.46 21.45 -9.28
C ARG A 31 -33.95 22.86 -9.56
N ILE A 32 -34.67 23.61 -10.37
CA ILE A 32 -34.29 24.97 -10.75
C ILE A 32 -34.84 25.89 -9.67
N HIS A 33 -33.96 26.52 -8.89
CA HIS A 33 -34.37 27.60 -8.00
C HIS A 33 -34.13 28.93 -8.71
N GLU A 34 -35.14 29.79 -8.68
CA GLU A 34 -35.08 31.11 -9.31
C GLU A 34 -35.36 32.18 -8.26
N THR A 35 -34.57 33.25 -8.29
CA THR A 35 -34.80 34.44 -7.49
C THR A 35 -34.89 35.63 -8.43
N LYS A 36 -35.93 36.45 -8.26
CA LYS A 36 -36.12 37.68 -9.04
C LYS A 36 -35.64 38.87 -8.22
N THR A 37 -34.60 39.54 -8.69
CA THR A 37 -34.05 40.76 -8.06
C THR A 37 -33.87 41.82 -9.12
N ALA A 38 -34.43 43.02 -8.91
CA ALA A 38 -34.32 44.16 -9.83
C ALA A 38 -34.66 43.84 -11.30
N GLY A 39 -35.67 43.00 -11.54
CA GLY A 39 -36.09 42.59 -12.88
C GLY A 39 -35.23 41.49 -13.54
N ILE A 40 -34.14 41.06 -12.89
CA ILE A 40 -33.28 39.96 -13.35
C ILE A 40 -33.69 38.67 -12.66
N THR A 41 -33.91 37.61 -13.44
CA THR A 41 -34.10 36.24 -12.94
C THR A 41 -32.75 35.55 -12.78
N GLN A 42 -32.31 35.38 -11.53
CA GLN A 42 -31.10 34.62 -11.23
C GLN A 42 -31.46 33.17 -10.90
N ARG A 43 -30.86 32.23 -11.63
CA ARG A 43 -30.94 30.79 -11.38
C ARG A 43 -29.79 30.35 -10.48
N TRP A 44 -30.09 29.53 -9.48
CA TRP A 44 -29.08 28.97 -8.58
C TRP A 44 -29.54 27.60 -8.07
N ASN A 45 -28.58 26.77 -7.65
CA ASN A 45 -28.86 25.45 -7.07
C ASN A 45 -28.08 25.31 -5.75
N TYR A 46 -28.61 24.53 -4.82
CA TYR A 46 -27.87 24.22 -3.60
C TYR A 46 -26.70 23.28 -3.90
N ARG A 47 -25.56 23.49 -3.21
CA ARG A 47 -24.38 22.61 -3.34
C ARG A 47 -24.70 21.14 -3.07
N SER A 48 -25.56 20.87 -2.09
CA SER A 48 -26.00 19.51 -1.74
C SER A 48 -26.71 18.80 -2.89
N GLU A 49 -27.53 19.51 -3.67
CA GLU A 49 -28.24 18.95 -4.83
C GLU A 49 -27.27 18.53 -5.93
N ILE A 50 -26.21 19.33 -6.14
CA ILE A 50 -25.14 19.03 -7.09
C ILE A 50 -24.35 17.79 -6.64
N VAL A 51 -23.94 17.77 -5.36
CA VAL A 51 -23.17 16.66 -4.77
C VAL A 51 -23.93 15.33 -4.82
N GLN A 52 -25.22 15.35 -4.50
CA GLN A 52 -26.08 14.16 -4.54
C GLN A 52 -26.29 13.63 -5.96
N LYS A 53 -26.56 14.51 -6.93
CA LYS A 53 -26.77 14.12 -8.33
C LYS A 53 -25.53 13.45 -8.92
N ASP A 54 -24.38 14.07 -8.73
CA ASP A 54 -23.14 13.60 -9.31
C ASP A 54 -22.52 12.44 -8.52
N LYS A 55 -23.16 12.05 -7.40
CA LYS A 55 -22.67 11.02 -6.46
C LYS A 55 -21.22 11.31 -6.09
N LEU A 56 -20.93 12.57 -5.76
CA LEU A 56 -19.60 12.98 -5.28
C LEU A 56 -19.36 12.48 -3.86
N ASP A 57 -20.42 12.34 -3.09
CA ASP A 57 -20.40 11.76 -1.75
C ASP A 57 -20.71 10.27 -1.86
N LYS A 58 -19.67 9.49 -2.19
CA LYS A 58 -19.74 8.03 -2.20
C LYS A 58 -18.99 7.50 -1.02
N ASP A 59 -19.57 6.50 -0.37
CA ASP A 59 -18.90 5.76 0.68
C ASP A 59 -17.54 5.26 0.18
N HIS A 60 -16.48 5.68 0.85
CA HIS A 60 -15.10 5.33 0.54
C HIS A 60 -14.75 3.90 0.96
N LEU A 61 -15.74 3.01 1.07
CA LEU A 61 -15.61 1.65 1.59
C LEU A 61 -14.54 0.86 0.84
N TYR A 62 -14.47 0.96 -0.49
CA TYR A 62 -13.44 0.30 -1.29
C TYR A 62 -12.02 0.82 -1.01
N ILE A 63 -11.89 2.12 -0.73
CA ILE A 63 -10.60 2.73 -0.38
C ILE A 63 -10.15 2.22 0.98
N TRP A 64 -11.05 2.19 1.96
CA TRP A 64 -10.79 1.63 3.28
C TRP A 64 -10.45 0.14 3.25
N MET A 65 -11.17 -0.64 2.44
CA MET A 65 -10.87 -2.06 2.22
C MET A 65 -9.48 -2.26 1.60
N ALA A 66 -9.12 -1.45 0.59
CA ALA A 66 -7.79 -1.50 -0.01
C ALA A 66 -6.70 -1.14 1.00
N PHE A 67 -6.95 -0.14 1.84
CA PHE A 67 -6.02 0.28 2.89
C PHE A 67 -5.82 -0.82 3.94
N GLY A 68 -6.92 -1.44 4.40
CA GLY A 68 -6.89 -2.56 5.33
C GLY A 68 -6.14 -3.76 4.76
N PHE A 69 -6.40 -4.12 3.49
CA PHE A 69 -5.71 -5.20 2.80
C PHE A 69 -4.19 -4.93 2.71
N LEU A 70 -3.80 -3.73 2.30
CA LEU A 70 -2.40 -3.34 2.19
C LEU A 70 -1.69 -3.39 3.54
N SER A 71 -2.37 -2.95 4.61
CA SER A 71 -1.85 -3.00 5.98
C SER A 71 -1.60 -4.44 6.46
N VAL A 72 -2.56 -5.34 6.24
CA VAL A 72 -2.42 -6.76 6.63
C VAL A 72 -1.31 -7.43 5.81
N PHE A 73 -1.28 -7.20 4.50
CA PHE A 73 -0.26 -7.76 3.62
C PHE A 73 1.15 -7.28 4.02
N GLY A 74 1.30 -5.99 4.31
CA GLY A 74 2.55 -5.42 4.81
C GLY A 74 2.99 -6.04 6.14
N ALA A 75 2.07 -6.21 7.08
CA ALA A 75 2.36 -6.82 8.38
C ALA A 75 2.81 -8.29 8.24
N LEU A 76 2.09 -9.09 7.44
CA LEU A 76 2.45 -10.49 7.19
C LEU A 76 3.82 -10.60 6.52
N SER A 77 4.08 -9.79 5.50
CA SER A 77 5.39 -9.77 4.83
C SER A 77 6.53 -9.38 5.77
N PHE A 78 6.28 -8.47 6.73
CA PHE A 78 7.29 -8.09 7.71
C PHE A 78 7.61 -9.24 8.68
N ILE A 79 6.57 -9.95 9.16
CA ILE A 79 6.72 -11.08 10.08
C ILE A 79 7.50 -12.22 9.43
N THR A 80 7.20 -12.56 8.18
CA THR A 80 7.86 -13.68 7.47
C THR A 80 9.35 -13.40 7.23
N ILE A 81 9.70 -12.17 6.86
CA ILE A 81 11.10 -11.78 6.69
C ILE A 81 11.83 -11.85 8.04
N LYS A 82 11.21 -11.37 9.12
CA LYS A 82 11.80 -11.45 10.46
C LYS A 82 11.95 -12.88 10.96
N SER A 83 10.97 -13.74 10.73
CA SER A 83 11.05 -15.16 11.14
C SER A 83 12.17 -15.88 10.40
N SER A 84 12.34 -15.64 9.10
CA SER A 84 13.44 -16.20 8.30
C SER A 84 14.82 -15.83 8.86
N VAL A 85 15.03 -14.58 9.28
CA VAL A 85 16.30 -14.15 9.89
C VAL A 85 16.55 -14.84 11.24
N VAL A 86 15.51 -15.08 12.03
CA VAL A 86 15.63 -15.76 13.33
C VAL A 86 15.88 -17.25 13.15
N GLU A 87 15.20 -17.89 12.19
CA GLU A 87 15.39 -19.29 11.85
C GLU A 87 16.80 -19.55 11.35
N GLY A 88 17.33 -18.73 10.44
CA GLY A 88 18.71 -18.86 9.96
C GLY A 88 19.73 -18.84 11.10
N ARG A 89 19.59 -17.94 12.09
CA ARG A 89 20.48 -17.91 13.26
C ARG A 89 20.37 -19.16 14.14
N ARG A 90 19.15 -19.72 14.26
CA ARG A 90 18.94 -20.97 15.01
C ARG A 90 19.55 -22.16 14.28
N GLU A 91 19.39 -22.23 12.97
CA GLU A 91 19.97 -23.28 12.13
C GLU A 91 21.50 -23.26 12.17
N GLU A 92 22.12 -22.09 12.09
CA GLU A 92 23.57 -21.93 12.25
C GLU A 92 24.05 -22.42 13.62
N MET A 93 23.32 -22.12 14.70
CA MET A 93 23.63 -22.63 16.04
C MET A 93 23.49 -24.15 16.12
N LEU A 94 22.41 -24.72 15.58
CA LEU A 94 22.18 -26.16 15.55
C LEU A 94 23.25 -26.90 14.72
N MET A 95 23.66 -26.33 13.59
CA MET A 95 24.73 -26.88 12.75
C MET A 95 26.07 -26.87 13.50
N ARG A 96 26.38 -25.79 14.22
CA ARG A 96 27.56 -25.73 15.10
C ARG A 96 27.50 -26.78 16.20
N GLU A 97 26.34 -27.01 16.79
CA GLU A 97 26.18 -28.04 17.83
C GLU A 97 26.27 -29.47 17.28
N LYS A 98 25.73 -29.74 16.09
CA LYS A 98 25.87 -31.02 15.40
C LYS A 98 27.33 -31.32 15.05
N LEU A 99 28.02 -30.36 14.44
CA LEU A 99 29.47 -30.48 14.14
C LEU A 99 30.29 -30.74 15.40
N ARG A 100 29.97 -30.07 16.52
CA ARG A 100 30.62 -30.30 17.82
C ARG A 100 30.39 -31.72 18.35
N LYS A 101 29.21 -32.31 18.14
CA LYS A 101 28.90 -33.69 18.54
C LYS A 101 29.58 -34.72 17.66
N GLU A 102 29.61 -34.50 16.35
CA GLU A 102 30.23 -35.41 15.37
C GLU A 102 31.75 -35.48 15.54
N LEU A 103 32.41 -34.35 15.80
CA LEU A 103 33.86 -34.31 15.96
C LEU A 103 34.36 -34.78 17.35
N LYS A 104 33.47 -35.20 18.27
CA LYS A 104 33.81 -35.61 19.66
C LYS A 104 34.77 -34.64 20.38
N LEU A 105 34.71 -33.35 20.03
CA LEU A 105 35.60 -32.30 20.55
C LEU A 105 35.39 -32.13 22.06
N THR A 106 36.31 -32.67 22.85
CA THR A 106 36.34 -32.57 24.32
C THR A 106 37.36 -31.52 24.76
N GLY A 107 36.97 -30.71 25.75
CA GLY A 107 37.89 -29.85 26.50
C GLY A 107 38.62 -28.76 25.71
N GLU A 108 39.88 -29.00 25.37
CA GLU A 108 40.85 -27.98 24.94
C GLU A 108 40.75 -27.60 23.46
N GLU A 109 40.38 -28.54 22.58
CA GLU A 109 40.20 -28.28 21.15
C GLU A 109 38.99 -27.36 20.86
N ARG A 110 38.05 -27.26 21.82
CA ARG A 110 36.90 -26.34 21.75
C ARG A 110 37.30 -24.86 21.71
N LYS A 111 38.39 -24.48 22.39
CA LYS A 111 38.87 -23.07 22.43
C LYS A 111 39.64 -22.69 21.17
N LYS A 112 40.33 -23.64 20.53
CA LYS A 112 41.15 -23.40 19.33
C LYS A 112 40.32 -23.01 18.11
N ILE A 113 39.16 -23.65 17.91
CA ILE A 113 38.30 -23.39 16.73
C ILE A 113 37.68 -22.00 16.77
N GLY A 114 37.31 -21.50 17.96
CA GLY A 114 36.80 -20.12 18.11
C GLY A 114 37.83 -19.04 17.79
N LEU A 115 39.13 -19.34 17.96
CA LEU A 115 40.23 -18.43 17.63
C LEU A 115 40.61 -18.48 16.14
N MET A 116 40.57 -19.65 15.49
CA MET A 116 40.93 -19.79 14.07
C MET A 116 39.98 -19.04 13.13
N ASN A 117 38.67 -19.00 13.40
CA ASN A 117 37.74 -18.25 12.56
C ASN A 117 37.97 -16.73 12.63
N ASN A 118 38.35 -16.19 13.79
CA ASN A 118 38.64 -14.77 13.95
C ASN A 118 39.97 -14.35 13.29
N SER A 119 40.94 -15.27 13.17
CA SER A 119 42.23 -15.01 12.52
C SER A 119 42.21 -15.16 10.98
N ILE A 120 41.14 -15.72 10.43
CA ILE A 120 40.97 -15.89 8.97
C ILE A 120 40.22 -14.67 8.37
N GLU A 121 39.50 -13.91 9.20
CA GLU A 121 38.78 -12.69 8.81
C GLU A 121 39.56 -11.37 9.10
N SER A 122 40.82 -11.45 9.53
CA SER A 122 41.75 -10.31 9.68
C SER A 122 42.85 -10.37 8.62
#